data_AF-A0A376FF41-F1
#
_entry.id   AF-A0A376FF41-F1
#
_cell.length_a   1.000
_cell.length_b   1.000
_cell.length_c   1.000
_cell.angle_alpha   90.00
_cell.angle_beta   90.00
_cell.angle_gamma   90.00
#
_symmetry.space_group_name_H-M   'P 1'
#
loop_
_entity.id
_entity.type
_entity.pdbx_description
1 polymer ?
#
loop_
_entity_poly.entity_id
_entity_poly.type
_entity_poly.pdbx_seq_one_letter_code
_entity_poly.pdbx_strand_id
1 'polypeptide(L)'
;MGRVDIARYANGAKIIENAVVVVQGGVVRRPGTRFAAATKFGNKKSRLIPYVFNRSQAYMLEFGDGYMRIYQNGKQLVNGDNTPYEIASPYTADMLAAVNYVQGADTMFLVHQSVKPHRLQRRGQTDWVLEPAPFIVEPFDEVRDTPQKWCKPSRQRVRGL
;
A
#
# COMPACT_ATOMS: atom_id res chain seq x y z
N MET A 1 -8.63 39.88 2.90
CA MET A 1 -8.16 40.95 2.00
C MET A 1 -6.65 40.80 1.87
N GLY A 2 -6.18 40.19 0.77
CA GLY A 2 -4.75 39.90 0.53
C GLY A 2 -4.03 41.05 -0.16
N ARG A 3 -2.70 41.15 0.00
CA ARG A 3 -1.87 42.20 -0.62
C ARG A 3 -1.84 42.06 -2.14
N VAL A 4 -2.43 43.02 -2.83
CA VAL A 4 -2.47 43.14 -4.31
C VAL A 4 -1.20 43.77 -4.90
N ASP A 5 -0.36 44.37 -4.06
CA ASP A 5 0.82 45.14 -4.48
C ASP A 5 2.02 44.29 -4.90
N ILE A 6 1.94 42.97 -4.77
CA ILE A 6 3.02 42.07 -5.20
C ILE A 6 2.79 41.70 -6.66
N ALA A 7 3.67 42.15 -7.56
CA ALA A 7 3.62 41.90 -9.01
C ALA A 7 3.46 40.40 -9.38
N ARG A 8 3.86 39.46 -8.51
CA ARG A 8 3.67 38.01 -8.72
C ARG A 8 2.20 37.57 -8.69
N TYR A 9 1.28 38.32 -8.06
CA TYR A 9 -0.16 37.98 -8.06
C TYR A 9 -0.79 38.10 -9.45
N ALA A 10 -0.38 39.10 -10.24
CA ALA A 10 -0.89 39.27 -11.60
C ALA A 10 -0.51 38.10 -12.54
N ASN A 11 0.60 37.42 -12.24
CA ASN A 11 1.10 36.26 -12.99
C ASN A 11 0.58 34.91 -12.45
N GLY A 12 -0.27 34.92 -11.42
CA GLY A 12 -0.86 33.72 -10.83
C GLY A 12 -2.16 33.31 -11.50
N ALA A 13 -2.48 32.01 -11.45
CA ALA A 13 -3.77 31.49 -11.89
C ALA A 13 -4.50 30.83 -10.71
N LYS A 14 -5.82 31.01 -10.63
CA LYS A 14 -6.67 30.38 -9.61
C LYS A 14 -6.77 28.86 -9.80
N ILE A 15 -6.76 28.40 -11.05
CA ILE A 15 -6.83 27.00 -11.45
C ILE A 15 -5.85 26.80 -12.61
N ILE A 16 -5.01 25.77 -12.52
CA ILE A 16 -4.11 25.33 -13.59
C ILE A 16 -4.38 23.84 -13.81
N GLU A 17 -4.90 23.50 -14.99
CA GLU A 17 -5.19 22.12 -15.37
C GLU A 17 -4.12 21.58 -16.32
N ASN A 18 -3.77 20.30 -16.17
CA ASN A 18 -2.82 19.59 -17.02
C ASN A 18 -1.47 20.31 -17.22
N ALA A 19 -1.02 21.05 -16.22
CA ALA A 19 0.23 21.80 -16.27
C ALA A 19 0.96 21.81 -14.92
N VAL A 20 2.28 22.04 -14.96
CA VAL A 20 3.17 22.10 -13.80
C VAL A 20 3.81 23.48 -13.75
N VAL A 21 3.74 24.11 -12.58
CA VAL A 21 4.38 25.41 -12.34
C VAL A 21 5.88 25.20 -12.14
N VAL A 22 6.70 25.97 -12.87
CA VAL A 22 8.16 25.89 -12.75
C VAL A 22 8.64 26.98 -11.80
N VAL A 23 9.63 26.66 -10.96
CA VAL A 23 10.18 27.58 -9.93
C VAL A 23 10.71 28.89 -10.54
N GLN A 24 11.29 28.83 -11.75
CA GLN A 24 11.84 29.99 -12.47
C GLN A 24 10.78 30.98 -13.00
N GLY A 25 9.48 30.66 -12.88
CA GLY A 25 8.40 31.49 -13.38
C GLY A 25 7.92 31.01 -14.75
N GLY A 26 6.69 30.47 -14.77
CA GLY A 26 6.07 29.92 -15.96
C GLY A 26 5.31 28.63 -15.67
N VAL A 27 4.65 28.12 -16.69
CA VAL A 27 3.85 26.90 -16.63
C VAL A 27 4.24 26.02 -17.81
N VAL A 28 4.59 24.77 -17.55
CA VAL A 28 4.84 23.76 -18.58
C VAL A 28 3.69 22.77 -18.61
N ARG A 29 3.36 22.23 -19.79
CA ARG A 29 2.37 21.15 -19.88
C ARG A 29 2.84 19.95 -19.05
N ARG A 30 1.89 19.29 -18.38
CA ARG A 30 2.17 18.06 -17.62
C ARG A 30 2.72 17.01 -18.59
N PRO A 31 3.81 16.31 -18.23
CA PRO A 31 4.27 15.16 -19.01
C PRO A 31 3.12 14.17 -19.24
N GLY A 32 3.00 13.69 -20.48
CA GLY A 32 1.97 12.73 -20.83
C GLY A 32 2.09 11.40 -20.07
N THR A 33 1.01 10.63 -20.06
CA THR A 33 1.03 9.26 -19.56
C THR A 33 1.44 8.30 -20.67
N ARG A 34 2.30 7.34 -20.36
CA ARG A 34 2.66 6.25 -21.27
C ARG A 34 1.75 5.04 -21.01
N PHE A 35 1.22 4.44 -22.07
CA PHE A 35 0.58 3.13 -21.98
C PHE A 35 1.63 2.04 -21.75
N ALA A 36 1.49 1.28 -20.66
CA ALA A 36 2.40 0.18 -20.32
C ALA A 36 1.82 -1.18 -20.73
N ALA A 37 0.62 -1.50 -20.27
CA ALA A 37 -0.15 -2.68 -20.65
C ALA A 37 -1.62 -2.53 -20.22
N ALA A 38 -2.49 -3.39 -20.73
CA ALA A 38 -3.82 -3.59 -20.19
C ALA A 38 -3.76 -4.49 -18.94
N THR A 39 -4.69 -4.27 -18.00
CA THR A 39 -4.87 -5.16 -16.85
C THR A 39 -5.30 -6.55 -17.31
N LYS A 40 -5.03 -7.59 -16.51
CA LYS A 40 -5.41 -8.97 -16.87
C LYS A 40 -6.92 -9.10 -17.09
N PHE A 41 -7.68 -8.55 -16.15
CA PHE A 41 -9.14 -8.54 -16.18
C PHE A 41 -9.62 -7.11 -16.43
N GLY A 42 -9.93 -6.80 -17.69
CA GLY A 42 -10.42 -5.47 -18.06
C GLY A 42 -11.79 -5.10 -17.47
N ASN A 43 -12.51 -6.06 -16.90
CA ASN A 43 -13.81 -5.88 -16.25
C ASN A 43 -13.74 -5.83 -14.72
N LYS A 44 -12.55 -5.98 -14.12
CA LYS A 44 -12.37 -5.97 -12.66
C LYS A 44 -11.47 -4.81 -12.25
N LYS A 45 -11.64 -4.38 -10.99
CA LYS A 45 -10.79 -3.34 -10.41
C LYS A 45 -9.38 -3.88 -10.16
N SER A 46 -8.39 -3.03 -10.40
CA SER A 46 -6.98 -3.28 -10.10
C SER A 46 -6.39 -2.06 -9.38
N ARG A 47 -5.40 -2.27 -8.52
CA ARG A 47 -4.69 -1.20 -7.81
C ARG A 47 -3.21 -1.25 -8.10
N LEU A 48 -2.64 -0.08 -8.41
CA LEU A 48 -1.20 0.11 -8.56
C LEU A 48 -0.60 0.52 -7.21
N ILE A 49 0.44 -0.20 -6.77
CA ILE A 49 1.18 0.05 -5.54
C ILE A 49 2.67 0.24 -5.90
N PRO A 50 3.28 1.39 -5.57
CA PRO A 50 4.69 1.61 -5.85
C PRO A 50 5.57 0.78 -4.91
N TYR A 51 6.63 0.20 -5.46
CA TYR A 51 7.67 -0.50 -4.72
C TYR A 51 9.03 0.07 -5.09
N VAL A 52 9.66 0.79 -4.16
CA VAL A 52 10.92 1.51 -4.42
C VAL A 52 12.03 0.89 -3.57
N PHE A 53 12.89 0.09 -4.21
CA PHE A 53 14.07 -0.43 -3.53
C PHE A 53 15.17 0.63 -3.48
N ASN A 54 15.45 1.25 -4.63
CA ASN A 54 16.37 2.39 -4.73
C ASN A 54 16.06 3.21 -6.00
N ARG A 55 16.89 4.24 -6.27
CA ARG A 55 16.73 5.15 -7.42
C ARG A 55 16.79 4.45 -8.79
N SER A 56 17.50 3.32 -8.89
CA SER A 56 17.65 2.57 -10.15
C SER A 56 16.65 1.42 -10.27
N GLN A 57 16.13 0.94 -9.14
CA GLN A 57 15.26 -0.22 -9.03
C GLN A 57 13.95 0.21 -8.35
N ALA A 58 13.09 0.85 -9.13
CA ALA A 58 11.73 1.21 -8.77
C ALA A 58 10.75 0.43 -9.64
N TYR A 59 9.74 -0.13 -8.99
CA TYR A 59 8.73 -0.99 -9.60
C TYR A 59 7.33 -0.44 -9.31
N MET A 60 6.40 -0.75 -10.20
CA MET A 60 4.98 -0.58 -9.96
C MET A 60 4.33 -1.96 -9.91
N LEU A 61 3.66 -2.27 -8.80
CA LEU A 61 2.97 -3.52 -8.61
C LEU A 61 1.49 -3.34 -8.95
N GLU A 62 0.98 -4.12 -9.89
CA GLU A 62 -0.45 -4.20 -10.20
C GLU A 62 -1.04 -5.35 -9.41
N PHE A 63 -1.83 -5.03 -8.39
CA PHE A 63 -2.70 -6.01 -7.73
C PHE A 63 -4.04 -6.04 -8.45
N GLY A 64 -4.48 -7.23 -8.82
CA GLY A 64 -5.80 -7.50 -9.37
C GLY A 64 -6.50 -8.58 -8.56
N ASP A 65 -7.55 -9.16 -9.14
CA ASP A 65 -8.34 -10.21 -8.49
C ASP A 65 -7.56 -11.53 -8.42
N GLY A 66 -6.94 -11.81 -7.28
CA GLY A 66 -6.19 -13.04 -7.04
C GLY A 66 -4.78 -13.08 -7.67
N TYR A 67 -4.29 -11.98 -8.21
CA TYR A 67 -2.97 -11.92 -8.87
C TYR A 67 -2.22 -10.62 -8.60
N MET A 68 -0.90 -10.67 -8.77
CA MET A 68 -0.02 -9.51 -8.79
C MET A 68 0.92 -9.56 -9.99
N ARG A 69 1.03 -8.45 -10.71
CA ARG A 69 1.96 -8.24 -11.84
C ARG A 69 2.92 -7.10 -11.55
N ILE A 70 4.05 -7.09 -12.25
CA ILE A 70 5.15 -6.18 -11.94
C ILE A 70 5.53 -5.39 -13.18
N TYR A 71 5.75 -4.09 -13.01
CA TYR A 71 6.19 -3.19 -14.06
C TYR A 71 7.47 -2.48 -13.63
N GLN A 72 8.39 -2.30 -14.57
CA GLN A 72 9.61 -1.54 -14.38
C GLN A 72 9.92 -0.73 -15.64
N ASN A 73 10.39 0.51 -15.48
CA ASN A 73 10.78 1.38 -16.59
C ASN A 73 9.69 1.54 -17.67
N GLY A 74 8.42 1.53 -17.25
CA GLY A 74 7.25 1.66 -18.13
C GLY A 74 6.96 0.45 -19.01
N LYS A 75 7.53 -0.72 -18.69
CA LYS A 75 7.23 -2.00 -19.34
C LYS A 75 6.80 -3.05 -18.31
N GLN A 76 5.96 -3.98 -18.76
CA GLN A 76 5.60 -5.15 -17.95
C GLN A 76 6.80 -6.10 -17.86
N LEU A 77 7.03 -6.65 -16.66
CA LEU A 77 8.01 -7.69 -16.46
C LEU A 77 7.48 -9.01 -17.05
N VAL A 78 8.34 -9.75 -17.74
CA VAL A 78 7.99 -11.01 -18.43
C VAL A 78 8.93 -12.13 -18.01
N ASN A 79 8.44 -13.37 -18.12
CA ASN A 79 9.23 -14.59 -17.99
C ASN A 79 10.15 -14.80 -19.21
N GLY A 80 11.01 -15.82 -19.15
CA GLY A 80 11.83 -16.23 -20.30
C GLY A 80 11.02 -16.52 -21.56
N ASP A 81 9.81 -17.05 -21.41
CA ASP A 81 8.89 -17.37 -22.51
C ASP A 81 8.05 -16.15 -22.98
N ASN A 82 8.42 -14.94 -22.57
CA ASN A 82 7.77 -13.68 -22.92
C ASN A 82 6.30 -13.53 -22.44
N THR A 83 5.84 -14.40 -21.52
CA THR A 83 4.57 -14.24 -20.82
C THR A 83 4.71 -13.27 -19.65
N PRO A 84 3.67 -12.47 -19.30
CA PRO A 84 3.71 -11.61 -18.11
C PRO A 84 4.12 -12.35 -16.83
N TYR A 85 5.10 -11.82 -16.10
CA TYR A 85 5.47 -12.33 -14.78
C TYR A 85 4.34 -12.02 -13.80
N GLU A 86 3.80 -13.07 -13.19
CA GLU A 86 2.62 -13.01 -12.34
C GLU A 86 2.82 -13.91 -11.12
N ILE A 87 2.41 -13.42 -9.95
CA ILE A 87 2.33 -14.22 -8.74
C ILE A 87 0.90 -14.22 -8.21
N ALA A 88 0.53 -15.30 -7.53
CA ALA A 88 -0.78 -15.40 -6.88
C ALA A 88 -0.87 -14.38 -5.74
N SER A 89 -2.06 -13.79 -5.55
CA SER A 89 -2.35 -12.84 -4.48
C SER A 89 -3.58 -13.30 -3.69
N PRO A 90 -3.60 -13.15 -2.36
CA PRO A 90 -4.76 -13.51 -1.55
C PRO A 90 -5.90 -12.47 -1.63
N TYR A 91 -5.66 -11.32 -2.27
CA TYR A 91 -6.61 -10.21 -2.31
C TYR A 91 -7.57 -10.33 -3.49
N THR A 92 -8.86 -10.12 -3.23
CA THR A 92 -9.88 -9.99 -4.29
C THR A 92 -9.98 -8.54 -4.76
N ALA A 93 -10.60 -8.32 -5.93
CA ALA A 93 -10.78 -6.98 -6.51
C ALA A 93 -11.43 -5.97 -5.54
N ASP A 94 -12.34 -6.40 -4.69
CA ASP A 94 -13.05 -5.55 -3.73
C ASP A 94 -12.20 -5.18 -2.51
N MET A 95 -11.24 -6.04 -2.13
CA MET A 95 -10.32 -5.78 -1.02
C MET A 95 -9.26 -4.75 -1.37
N LEU A 96 -8.90 -4.62 -2.66
CA LEU A 96 -7.73 -3.85 -3.11
C LEU A 96 -7.72 -2.40 -2.62
N ALA A 97 -8.88 -1.74 -2.55
CA ALA A 97 -8.98 -0.36 -2.09
C ALA A 97 -8.62 -0.18 -0.61
N ALA A 98 -8.91 -1.20 0.21
CA ALA A 98 -8.69 -1.18 1.66
C ALA A 98 -7.33 -1.77 2.09
N VAL A 99 -6.54 -2.33 1.17
CA VAL A 99 -5.20 -2.83 1.47
C VAL A 99 -4.29 -1.68 1.89
N ASN A 100 -3.72 -1.77 3.08
CA ASN A 100 -2.68 -0.87 3.55
C ASN A 100 -1.32 -1.53 3.35
N TYR A 101 -0.29 -0.74 3.10
CA TYR A 101 1.06 -1.25 2.89
C TYR A 101 2.11 -0.35 3.51
N VAL A 102 3.20 -0.96 3.93
CA VAL A 102 4.43 -0.29 4.32
C VAL A 102 5.60 -1.04 3.72
N GLN A 103 6.60 -0.31 3.23
CA GLN A 103 7.76 -0.91 2.60
C GLN A 103 9.05 -0.39 3.23
N GLY A 104 10.02 -1.29 3.36
CA GLY A 104 11.39 -1.00 3.75
C GLY A 104 12.35 -1.95 3.03
N ALA A 105 13.38 -1.41 2.39
CA ALA A 105 14.37 -2.19 1.65
C ALA A 105 13.73 -3.22 0.69
N ASP A 106 14.08 -4.49 0.84
CA ASP A 106 13.63 -5.64 0.04
C ASP A 106 12.31 -6.27 0.51
N THR A 107 11.67 -5.71 1.55
CA THR A 107 10.46 -6.26 2.15
C THR A 107 9.33 -5.23 2.21
N MET A 108 8.13 -5.62 1.79
CA MET A 108 6.89 -4.86 1.94
C MET A 108 5.87 -5.69 2.72
N PHE A 109 5.17 -5.07 3.67
CA PHE A 109 4.04 -5.68 4.35
C PHE A 109 2.74 -5.13 3.78
N LEU A 110 1.79 -6.03 3.52
CA LEU A 110 0.44 -5.72 3.07
C LEU A 110 -0.56 -6.24 4.10
N VAL A 111 -1.53 -5.39 4.46
CA VAL A 111 -2.51 -5.69 5.51
C VAL A 111 -3.91 -5.36 5.02
N HIS A 112 -4.83 -6.28 5.24
CA HIS A 112 -6.26 -6.11 5.03
C HIS A 112 -7.01 -6.74 6.22
N GLN A 113 -8.22 -6.28 6.53
CA GLN A 113 -8.95 -6.76 7.71
C GLN A 113 -9.37 -8.24 7.61
N SER A 114 -9.66 -8.71 6.40
CA SER A 114 -10.16 -10.07 6.14
C SER A 114 -9.08 -11.10 5.78
N VAL A 115 -7.81 -10.69 5.68
CA VAL A 115 -6.71 -11.56 5.24
C VAL A 115 -5.56 -11.40 6.24
N LYS A 116 -4.91 -12.50 6.62
CA LYS A 116 -3.70 -12.42 7.47
C LYS A 116 -2.69 -11.43 6.85
N PRO A 117 -1.91 -10.67 7.63
CA PRO A 117 -0.87 -9.82 7.07
C PRO A 117 0.07 -10.62 6.17
N HIS A 118 0.36 -10.12 4.98
CA HIS A 118 1.27 -10.75 4.04
C HIS A 118 2.57 -9.95 3.92
N ARG A 119 3.66 -10.67 3.78
CA ARG A 119 4.98 -10.16 3.48
C ARG A 119 5.29 -10.42 2.02
N LEU A 120 5.59 -9.36 1.29
CA LEU A 120 6.14 -9.39 -0.06
C LEU A 120 7.66 -9.17 0.01
N GLN A 121 8.44 -10.11 -0.50
CA GLN A 121 9.89 -10.00 -0.59
C GLN A 121 10.36 -10.03 -2.03
N ARG A 122 11.26 -9.11 -2.38
CA ARG A 122 11.95 -9.09 -3.66
C ARG A 122 13.31 -9.79 -3.51
N ARG A 123 13.45 -10.97 -4.11
CA ARG A 123 14.72 -11.73 -4.12
C ARG A 123 15.52 -11.51 -5.40
N GLY A 124 14.84 -11.15 -6.49
CA GLY A 124 15.46 -10.92 -7.79
C GLY A 124 14.62 -10.01 -8.68
N GLN A 125 14.92 -10.06 -9.98
CA GLN A 125 14.13 -9.35 -10.98
C GLN A 125 12.78 -10.04 -11.18
N THR A 126 12.81 -11.35 -11.44
CA THR A 126 11.65 -12.25 -11.62
C THR A 126 11.56 -13.27 -10.47
N ASP A 127 11.97 -12.87 -9.27
CA ASP A 127 11.83 -13.70 -8.06
C ASP A 127 11.24 -12.82 -6.94
N TRP A 128 9.94 -13.00 -6.76
CA TRP A 128 9.11 -12.28 -5.80
C TRP A 128 8.26 -13.27 -5.04
N VAL A 129 8.29 -13.15 -3.72
CA VAL A 129 7.58 -14.06 -2.83
C VAL A 129 6.56 -13.27 -2.04
N LEU A 130 5.29 -13.60 -2.21
CA LEU A 130 4.19 -13.09 -1.41
C LEU A 130 3.67 -14.23 -0.53
N GLU A 131 3.87 -14.10 0.77
CA GLU A 131 3.52 -15.13 1.74
C GLU A 131 2.95 -14.51 3.01
N PRO A 132 2.21 -15.26 3.85
CA PRO A 132 1.79 -14.77 5.15
C PRO A 132 3.01 -14.32 5.98
N ALA A 133 2.91 -13.16 6.62
CA ALA A 133 3.97 -12.66 7.48
C ALA A 133 4.17 -13.63 8.66
N PRO A 134 5.42 -14.03 8.97
CA PRO A 134 5.69 -14.91 10.09
C PRO A 134 5.48 -14.15 11.41
N PHE A 135 4.44 -14.53 12.15
CA PHE A 135 4.25 -14.09 13.53
C PHE A 135 4.77 -15.18 14.46
N ILE A 136 5.70 -14.82 15.35
CA ILE A 136 6.24 -15.76 16.36
C ILE A 136 5.16 -16.09 17.40
N VAL A 137 4.29 -15.12 17.69
CA VAL A 137 3.11 -15.27 18.53
C VAL A 137 1.94 -14.74 17.73
N GLU A 138 0.95 -15.58 17.43
CA GLU A 138 -0.24 -15.09 16.75
C GLU A 138 -0.99 -14.11 17.67
N PRO A 139 -1.55 -12.99 17.16
CA PRO A 139 -2.22 -11.97 17.99
C PRO A 139 -3.53 -12.46 18.63
N PHE A 140 -3.44 -13.40 19.56
CA PHE A 140 -4.45 -13.93 20.48
C PHE A 140 -3.90 -15.05 21.39
N ASP A 141 -2.65 -15.52 21.17
CA ASP A 141 -2.04 -16.58 22.01
C ASP A 141 -1.63 -16.09 23.41
N GLU A 142 -1.65 -14.78 23.68
CA GLU A 142 -1.54 -14.26 25.04
C GLU A 142 -2.90 -14.38 25.76
N VAL A 143 -3.28 -15.60 26.15
CA VAL A 143 -4.32 -15.78 27.17
C VAL A 143 -3.76 -15.23 28.47
N ARG A 144 -4.11 -13.98 28.78
CA ARG A 144 -3.90 -13.45 30.13
C ARG A 144 -4.84 -14.20 31.06
N ASP A 145 -4.34 -15.25 31.70
CA ASP A 145 -4.89 -15.69 32.98
C ASP A 145 -4.71 -14.53 33.95
N THR A 146 -5.71 -13.65 34.01
CA THR A 146 -5.81 -12.72 35.12
C THR A 146 -5.88 -13.59 36.38
N PRO A 147 -5.00 -13.41 37.38
CA PRO A 147 -5.16 -14.13 38.63
C PRO A 147 -6.53 -13.73 39.19
N GLN A 148 -7.41 -14.71 39.33
CA GLN A 148 -8.74 -14.54 39.89
C GLN A 148 -8.57 -13.94 41.29
N LYS A 149 -8.85 -12.64 41.43
CA LYS A 149 -8.72 -11.94 42.71
C LYS A 149 -9.59 -12.65 43.76
N TRP A 150 -8.96 -13.32 44.72
CA TRP A 150 -9.62 -14.07 45.80
C TRP A 150 -10.21 -13.19 46.91
N CYS A 151 -10.55 -11.92 46.68
CA CYS A 151 -11.30 -11.19 47.72
C CYS A 151 -12.76 -11.61 47.70
N LYS A 152 -13.09 -12.68 48.43
CA LYS A 152 -14.46 -12.90 48.94
C LYS A 152 -14.85 -11.65 49.72
N PRO A 153 -15.91 -10.91 49.36
CA PRO A 153 -16.35 -9.78 50.15
C PRO A 153 -16.80 -10.30 51.52
N SER A 154 -16.12 -9.88 52.59
CA SER A 154 -16.55 -10.20 53.95
C SER A 154 -17.87 -9.49 54.22
N ARG A 155 -18.90 -10.27 54.55
CA ARG A 155 -20.18 -9.74 55.04
C ARG A 155 -19.91 -8.89 56.28
N GLN A 156 -20.25 -7.61 56.21
CA GLN A 156 -20.41 -6.75 57.38
C GLN A 156 -21.39 -7.43 58.34
N ARG A 157 -20.92 -7.82 59.53
CA ARG A 157 -21.82 -8.32 60.59
C ARG A 157 -22.36 -7.10 61.34
N VAL A 158 -23.55 -6.65 60.94
CA VAL A 158 -24.39 -5.83 61.81
C VAL A 158 -24.93 -6.74 62.91
N ARG A 159 -24.53 -6.49 64.16
CA ARG A 159 -25.31 -6.87 65.34
C ARG A 159 -25.15 -5.78 66.39
N GLY A 160 -26.20 -4.99 66.55
CA GLY A 160 -26.45 -4.31 67.81
C GLY A 160 -27.02 -5.30 68.82
N LEU A 161 -26.58 -5.18 70.07
CA LEU A 161 -27.39 -4.84 71.24
C LEU A 161 -26.44 -4.16 72.23
#